data_AF-A0A150G4T3-F1
#
_entry.id   AF-A0A150G4T3-F1
#
_cell.length_a   1.000
_cell.length_b   1.000
_cell.length_c   1.000
_cell.angle_alpha   90.00
_cell.angle_beta   90.00
_cell.angle_gamma   90.00
#
_symmetry.space_group_name_H-M   'P 1'
#
loop_
_entity.id
_entity.type
_entity.pdbx_description
1 polymer ?
#
loop_
_entity_poly.entity_id
_entity_poly.type
_entity_poly.pdbx_seq_one_letter_code
_entity_poly.pdbx_strand_id
1 'polypeptide(L)'
;MEARLEAHKEEERQLKERLKKSLEDGPRIVIDLDWESRMMDNDVRHLVQQLSFSYAANKSVSRPCHMLLTSFKGGIAATANRMISGMDKWYVTRTEAHYSELFASPEERSSLVYLTADAEEELGELDERKVYIVGGLVDHNRYKGLCQESARAAGIATARLPISRHIQLASRAVLTVNHVFQILVEYFNRRDWAAVLDAVLPMRKRAEYQQQQQGGLGKAARRKAGQGKGQAAAEGEDGGEGEGEGDAAGAGADAAEAGDAAGAGRGSGSGAPAEGAAEAAAEAGEGQPAVGAEGGSEGAEAAAEAASAGDDDGQGRGTKRKADSEAAAQ
;
A
#
# COMPACT_ATOMS: atom_id res chain seq x y z
N MET A 1 37.00 -18.87 -7.77
CA MET A 1 35.91 -18.16 -8.47
C MET A 1 34.62 -18.96 -8.37
N GLU A 2 34.62 -20.22 -8.84
CA GLU A 2 33.47 -21.13 -8.90
C GLU A 2 32.70 -21.25 -7.57
N ALA A 3 33.36 -21.47 -6.43
CA ALA A 3 32.68 -21.57 -5.13
C ALA A 3 31.83 -20.34 -4.76
N ARG A 4 32.22 -19.13 -5.20
CA ARG A 4 31.42 -17.90 -5.01
C ARG A 4 30.23 -17.83 -5.98
N LEU A 5 30.38 -18.37 -7.19
CA LEU A 5 29.31 -18.47 -8.17
C LEU A 5 28.24 -19.48 -7.72
N GLU A 6 28.64 -20.64 -7.20
CA GLU A 6 27.71 -21.64 -6.66
C GLU A 6 27.01 -21.15 -5.39
N ALA A 7 27.72 -20.47 -4.48
CA ALA A 7 27.09 -19.83 -3.31
C ALA A 7 26.01 -18.82 -3.73
N HIS A 8 26.29 -17.94 -4.71
CA HIS A 8 25.29 -16.99 -5.22
C HIS A 8 24.08 -17.69 -5.87
N LYS A 9 24.30 -18.73 -6.70
CA LYS A 9 23.21 -19.51 -7.30
C LYS A 9 22.32 -20.16 -6.23
N GLU A 10 22.92 -20.67 -5.17
CA GLU A 10 22.22 -21.30 -4.05
C GLU A 10 21.43 -20.27 -3.22
N GLU A 11 22.01 -19.11 -2.92
CA GLU A 11 21.29 -17.98 -2.30
C GLU A 11 20.09 -17.52 -3.15
N GLU A 12 20.26 -17.41 -4.48
CA GLU A 12 19.18 -17.07 -5.41
C GLU A 12 18.08 -18.13 -5.45
N ARG A 13 18.45 -19.42 -5.46
CA ARG A 13 17.51 -20.56 -5.39
C ARG A 13 16.70 -20.53 -4.09
N GLN A 14 17.36 -20.39 -2.95
CA GLN A 14 16.70 -20.32 -1.64
C GLN A 14 15.80 -19.09 -1.54
N LEU A 15 16.22 -17.93 -2.04
CA LEU A 15 15.40 -16.72 -2.10
C LEU A 15 14.14 -16.94 -2.95
N LYS A 16 14.28 -17.54 -4.13
CA LYS A 16 13.16 -17.90 -5.01
C LYS A 16 12.19 -18.88 -4.36
N GLU A 17 12.69 -19.90 -3.66
CA GLU A 17 11.85 -20.88 -2.95
C GLU A 17 11.06 -20.25 -1.81
N ARG A 18 11.69 -19.42 -0.97
CA ARG A 18 11.01 -18.70 0.11
C ARG A 18 9.95 -17.71 -0.40
N LEU A 19 10.26 -17.00 -1.49
CA LEU A 19 9.31 -16.07 -2.13
C LEU A 19 8.13 -16.82 -2.78
N LYS A 20 8.38 -17.91 -3.51
CA LYS A 20 7.29 -18.73 -4.06
C LYS A 20 6.40 -19.27 -2.94
N LYS A 21 7.01 -19.83 -1.89
CA LYS A 21 6.28 -20.35 -0.73
C LYS A 21 5.43 -19.27 -0.05
N SER A 22 5.90 -18.02 0.02
CA SER A 22 5.10 -16.92 0.59
C SER A 22 3.81 -16.60 -0.17
N LEU A 23 3.64 -17.06 -1.42
CA LEU A 23 2.36 -16.96 -2.15
C LEU A 23 1.34 -18.03 -1.72
N GLU A 24 1.77 -19.05 -0.98
CA GLU A 24 0.98 -20.20 -0.55
C GLU A 24 0.65 -20.13 0.95
N ASP A 25 1.64 -19.82 1.81
CA ASP A 25 1.48 -19.78 3.29
C ASP A 25 2.06 -18.53 3.99
N GLY A 26 2.41 -17.50 3.22
CA GLY A 26 2.91 -16.23 3.75
C GLY A 26 1.83 -15.39 4.44
N PRO A 27 2.13 -14.67 5.54
CA PRO A 27 1.19 -13.70 6.11
C PRO A 27 0.78 -12.67 5.06
N ARG A 28 -0.51 -12.31 5.00
CA ARG A 28 -1.10 -11.59 3.86
C ARG A 28 -1.10 -10.07 4.09
N ILE A 29 -0.44 -9.33 3.20
CA ILE A 29 -0.41 -7.86 3.19
C ILE A 29 -0.90 -7.36 1.82
N VAL A 30 -2.00 -6.62 1.84
CA VAL A 30 -2.55 -5.92 0.67
C VAL A 30 -2.00 -4.51 0.62
N ILE A 31 -1.59 -4.05 -0.57
CA ILE A 31 -1.49 -2.64 -0.90
C ILE A 31 -2.68 -2.30 -1.80
N ASP A 32 -3.56 -1.47 -1.29
CA ASP A 32 -4.78 -1.01 -1.93
C ASP A 32 -4.47 0.17 -2.87
N LEU A 33 -4.59 -0.03 -4.18
CA LEU A 33 -4.19 0.96 -5.19
C LEU A 33 -5.37 1.72 -5.81
N ASP A 34 -6.58 1.66 -5.24
CA ASP A 34 -7.78 2.33 -5.81
C ASP A 34 -7.78 3.88 -5.67
N TRP A 35 -6.60 4.46 -5.39
CA TRP A 35 -6.41 5.86 -5.04
C TRP A 35 -5.81 6.72 -6.17
N GLU A 36 -5.68 6.20 -7.39
CA GLU A 36 -5.09 6.92 -8.54
C GLU A 36 -5.70 8.31 -8.74
N SER A 37 -7.03 8.44 -8.63
CA SER A 37 -7.78 9.71 -8.75
C SER A 37 -7.53 10.74 -7.62
N ARG A 38 -6.65 10.42 -6.67
CA ARG A 38 -6.20 11.29 -5.56
C ARG A 38 -4.70 11.63 -5.65
N MET A 39 -4.03 11.24 -6.73
CA MET A 39 -2.60 11.42 -6.93
C MET A 39 -2.32 12.17 -8.23
N MET A 40 -1.29 13.02 -8.23
CA MET A 40 -0.70 13.55 -9.47
C MET A 40 0.26 12.51 -10.08
N ASP A 41 0.62 12.64 -11.35
CA ASP A 41 1.59 11.73 -12.00
C ASP A 41 2.90 11.57 -11.23
N ASN A 42 3.35 12.63 -10.53
CA ASN A 42 4.54 12.57 -9.70
C ASN A 42 4.33 11.76 -8.42
N ASP A 43 3.15 11.86 -7.82
CA ASP A 43 2.74 11.09 -6.64
C ASP A 43 2.63 9.60 -7.02
N VAL A 44 2.10 9.28 -8.21
CA VAL A 44 2.07 7.91 -8.78
C VAL A 44 3.48 7.36 -8.99
N ARG A 45 4.43 8.15 -9.52
CA ARG A 45 5.84 7.73 -9.63
C ARG A 45 6.46 7.43 -8.26
N HIS A 46 6.19 8.27 -7.26
CA HIS A 46 6.64 8.04 -5.89
C HIS A 46 6.01 6.78 -5.27
N LEU A 47 4.73 6.50 -5.53
CA LEU A 47 4.07 5.27 -5.11
C LEU A 47 4.73 4.04 -5.73
N VAL A 48 4.95 4.04 -7.05
CA VAL A 48 5.62 2.95 -7.77
C VAL A 48 7.04 2.71 -7.25
N GLN A 49 7.78 3.76 -6.91
CA GLN A 49 9.08 3.64 -6.25
C GLN A 49 8.95 3.01 -4.85
N GLN A 50 7.91 3.34 -4.08
CA GLN A 50 7.62 2.71 -2.79
C GLN A 50 7.23 1.24 -2.92
N LEU A 51 6.49 0.84 -3.96
CA LEU A 51 6.20 -0.59 -4.25
C LEU A 51 7.49 -1.39 -4.45
N SER A 52 8.47 -0.82 -5.17
CA SER A 52 9.82 -1.42 -5.33
C SER A 52 10.55 -1.58 -4.00
N PHE A 53 10.48 -0.60 -3.10
CA PHE A 53 11.08 -0.70 -1.77
C PHE A 53 10.34 -1.72 -0.89
N SER A 54 9.00 -1.79 -0.95
CA SER A 54 8.21 -2.81 -0.24
C SER A 54 8.61 -4.23 -0.67
N TYR A 55 8.71 -4.49 -1.98
CA TYR A 55 9.12 -5.80 -2.48
C TYR A 55 10.57 -6.13 -2.12
N ALA A 56 11.49 -5.16 -2.17
CA ALA A 56 12.87 -5.34 -1.71
C ALA A 56 12.95 -5.70 -0.22
N ALA A 57 12.17 -5.03 0.64
CA ALA A 57 12.06 -5.35 2.06
C ALA A 57 11.46 -6.75 2.30
N ASN A 58 10.50 -7.17 1.48
CA ASN A 58 9.93 -8.53 1.55
C ASN A 58 10.98 -9.61 1.23
N LYS A 59 11.92 -9.32 0.32
CA LYS A 59 13.01 -10.23 -0.05
C LYS A 59 14.08 -10.37 1.02
N SER A 60 14.31 -9.32 1.84
CA SER A 60 15.40 -9.29 2.82
C SER A 60 15.11 -10.02 4.14
N VAL A 61 13.85 -10.29 4.46
CA VAL A 61 13.48 -11.06 5.67
C VAL A 61 13.62 -12.58 5.45
N SER A 62 13.66 -13.35 6.55
CA SER A 62 13.72 -14.81 6.52
C SER A 62 12.40 -15.45 6.08
N ARG A 63 11.25 -14.97 6.58
CA ARG A 63 9.88 -15.36 6.17
C ARG A 63 9.19 -14.18 5.47
N PRO A 64 9.17 -14.15 4.11
CA PRO A 64 8.43 -13.14 3.36
C PRO A 64 6.91 -13.26 3.58
N CYS A 65 6.21 -12.13 3.41
CA CYS A 65 4.76 -12.05 3.38
C CYS A 65 4.22 -12.27 1.97
N HIS A 66 2.97 -12.75 1.87
CA HIS A 66 2.20 -12.69 0.63
C HIS A 66 1.86 -11.23 0.37
N MET A 67 2.53 -10.62 -0.62
CA MET A 67 2.27 -9.25 -1.05
C MET A 67 1.23 -9.26 -2.17
N LEU A 68 0.09 -8.59 -1.93
CA LEU A 68 -1.00 -8.43 -2.89
C LEU A 68 -1.11 -6.97 -3.34
N LEU A 69 -1.15 -6.74 -4.64
CA LEU A 69 -1.43 -5.45 -5.27
C LEU A 69 -2.86 -5.50 -5.85
N THR A 70 -3.81 -4.89 -5.16
CA THR A 70 -5.24 -4.86 -5.55
C THR A 70 -5.58 -3.53 -6.18
N SER A 71 -6.58 -3.48 -7.06
CA SER A 71 -6.82 -2.33 -7.94
C SER A 71 -5.59 -1.93 -8.77
N PHE A 72 -4.72 -2.90 -9.12
CA PHE A 72 -3.53 -2.69 -9.95
C PHE A 72 -3.92 -2.51 -11.43
N LYS A 73 -4.46 -1.33 -11.75
CA LYS A 73 -4.96 -0.92 -13.07
C LYS A 73 -4.46 0.49 -13.43
N GLY A 74 -4.93 1.05 -14.55
CA GLY A 74 -4.77 2.47 -14.88
C GLY A 74 -3.32 2.96 -15.04
N GLY A 75 -3.12 4.25 -14.75
CA GLY A 75 -1.83 4.93 -14.76
C GLY A 75 -0.85 4.39 -13.72
N ILE A 76 -1.32 3.82 -12.60
CA ILE A 76 -0.48 3.12 -11.62
C ILE A 76 0.16 1.88 -12.28
N ALA A 77 -0.65 0.99 -12.87
CA ALA A 77 -0.14 -0.22 -13.52
C ALA A 77 0.77 0.11 -14.72
N ALA A 78 0.37 1.06 -15.57
CA ALA A 78 1.16 1.50 -16.72
C ALA A 78 2.51 2.13 -16.29
N THR A 79 2.54 2.89 -15.19
CA THR A 79 3.77 3.47 -14.66
C THR A 79 4.66 2.43 -13.97
N ALA A 80 4.07 1.48 -13.25
CA ALA A 80 4.80 0.38 -12.63
C ALA A 80 5.50 -0.50 -13.66
N ASN A 81 4.78 -0.96 -14.70
CA ASN A 81 5.34 -1.77 -15.78
C ASN A 81 6.44 -1.04 -16.58
N ARG A 82 6.40 0.30 -16.65
CA ARG A 82 7.41 1.14 -17.32
C ARG A 82 8.66 1.37 -16.47
N MET A 83 8.49 1.61 -15.15
CA MET A 83 9.60 1.96 -14.25
C MET A 83 10.31 0.74 -13.66
N ILE A 84 9.60 -0.36 -13.47
CA ILE A 84 10.09 -1.53 -12.73
C ILE A 84 10.46 -2.65 -13.73
N SER A 85 11.71 -2.64 -14.18
CA SER A 85 12.24 -3.73 -15.01
C SER A 85 12.14 -5.08 -14.28
N GLY A 86 11.56 -6.08 -14.95
CA GLY A 86 11.37 -7.41 -14.36
C GLY A 86 10.23 -7.53 -13.35
N MET A 87 9.30 -6.57 -13.27
CA MET A 87 8.14 -6.65 -12.37
C MET A 87 7.29 -7.91 -12.63
N ASP A 88 7.17 -8.34 -13.88
CA ASP A 88 6.52 -9.59 -14.30
C ASP A 88 7.01 -10.80 -13.48
N LYS A 89 8.32 -10.84 -13.18
CA LYS A 89 9.01 -11.94 -12.46
C LYS A 89 8.91 -11.85 -10.94
N TRP A 90 8.21 -10.86 -10.40
CA TRP A 90 8.02 -10.74 -8.96
C TRP A 90 7.05 -11.79 -8.43
N TYR A 91 7.37 -12.37 -7.27
CA TYR A 91 6.49 -13.26 -6.53
C TYR A 91 5.50 -12.42 -5.71
N VAL A 92 4.49 -11.88 -6.39
CA VAL A 92 3.40 -11.08 -5.81
C VAL A 92 2.09 -11.39 -6.53
N THR A 93 0.96 -11.28 -5.83
CA THR A 93 -0.34 -11.28 -6.51
C THR A 93 -0.63 -9.88 -7.04
N ARG A 94 -1.05 -9.77 -8.30
CA ARG A 94 -1.51 -8.54 -8.95
C ARG A 94 -2.89 -8.78 -9.51
N THR A 95 -3.81 -7.83 -9.31
CA THR A 95 -5.16 -7.90 -9.86
C THR A 95 -5.79 -6.52 -9.95
N GLU A 96 -6.63 -6.33 -10.97
CA GLU A 96 -7.42 -5.11 -11.17
C GLU A 96 -8.62 -5.02 -10.21
N ALA A 97 -9.03 -6.16 -9.62
CA ALA A 97 -10.10 -6.24 -8.64
C ALA A 97 -9.74 -5.52 -7.34
N HIS A 98 -10.72 -4.88 -6.72
CA HIS A 98 -10.60 -4.25 -5.41
C HIS A 98 -10.50 -5.32 -4.31
N TYR A 99 -9.88 -5.00 -3.17
CA TYR A 99 -9.67 -5.98 -2.10
C TYR A 99 -10.99 -6.56 -1.56
N SER A 100 -12.09 -5.80 -1.58
CA SER A 100 -13.41 -6.28 -1.15
C SER A 100 -14.02 -7.33 -2.07
N GLU A 101 -13.58 -7.41 -3.32
CA GLU A 101 -14.01 -8.43 -4.29
C GLU A 101 -13.24 -9.74 -4.07
N LEU A 102 -11.95 -9.66 -3.71
CA LEU A 102 -11.11 -10.81 -3.40
C LEU A 102 -11.46 -11.48 -2.07
N PHE A 103 -11.90 -10.67 -1.10
CA PHE A 103 -12.25 -11.10 0.26
C PHE A 103 -13.75 -10.89 0.52
N ALA A 104 -14.56 -11.36 -0.43
CA ALA A 104 -15.99 -11.06 -0.49
C ALA A 104 -16.82 -11.81 0.56
N SER A 105 -16.40 -13.00 1.00
CA SER A 105 -17.17 -13.76 1.99
C SER A 105 -17.20 -13.06 3.37
N PRO A 106 -18.24 -13.28 4.20
CA PRO A 106 -18.30 -12.68 5.53
C PRO A 106 -17.11 -13.04 6.43
N GLU A 107 -16.58 -14.25 6.29
CA GLU A 107 -15.45 -14.79 7.06
C GLU A 107 -14.14 -14.10 6.65
N GLU A 108 -13.86 -14.01 5.35
CA GLU A 108 -12.68 -13.31 4.83
C GLU A 108 -12.73 -11.81 5.16
N ARG A 109 -13.89 -11.17 4.98
CA ARG A 109 -14.10 -9.76 5.31
C ARG A 109 -13.85 -9.46 6.78
N SER A 110 -14.25 -10.37 7.67
CA SER A 110 -14.01 -10.27 9.12
C SER A 110 -12.53 -10.47 9.49
N SER A 111 -11.71 -11.03 8.58
CA SER A 111 -10.26 -11.15 8.74
C SER A 111 -9.47 -9.91 8.28
N LEU A 112 -10.13 -8.94 7.62
CA LEU A 112 -9.49 -7.73 7.11
C LEU A 112 -9.24 -6.70 8.20
N VAL A 113 -8.04 -6.10 8.20
CA VAL A 113 -7.68 -4.94 9.03
C VAL A 113 -7.05 -3.87 8.15
N TYR A 114 -7.72 -2.74 7.96
CA TYR A 114 -7.16 -1.60 7.24
C TYR A 114 -6.30 -0.75 8.18
N LEU A 115 -5.04 -0.53 7.79
CA LEU A 115 -4.11 0.25 8.58
C LEU A 115 -4.17 1.72 8.19
N THR A 116 -4.45 2.56 9.18
CA THR A 116 -4.56 4.02 9.00
C THR A 116 -4.10 4.74 10.27
N ALA A 117 -3.48 5.89 10.12
CA ALA A 117 -3.03 6.71 11.25
C ALA A 117 -4.20 7.35 12.03
N ASP A 118 -5.36 7.48 11.38
CA ASP A 118 -6.58 8.08 11.96
C ASP A 118 -7.43 7.08 12.78
N ALA A 119 -6.98 5.83 12.93
CA ALA A 119 -7.70 4.84 13.74
C ALA A 119 -7.58 5.10 15.24
N GLU A 120 -8.69 4.88 15.94
CA GLU A 120 -8.78 4.93 17.40
C GLU A 120 -8.05 3.74 18.03
N GLU A 121 -8.32 2.53 17.52
CA GLU A 121 -7.71 1.27 17.91
C GLU A 121 -6.24 1.17 17.50
N GLU A 122 -5.42 0.63 18.40
CA GLU A 122 -3.98 0.50 18.20
C GLU A 122 -3.57 -0.97 18.09
N LEU A 123 -2.74 -1.27 17.09
CA LEU A 123 -2.37 -2.63 16.70
C LEU A 123 -1.37 -3.23 17.70
N GLY A 124 -1.88 -4.00 18.66
CA GLY A 124 -1.06 -4.67 19.67
C GLY A 124 -0.16 -5.78 19.11
N GLU A 125 -0.69 -6.67 18.27
CA GLU A 125 0.04 -7.77 17.64
C GLU A 125 -0.49 -8.05 16.23
N LEU A 126 0.29 -8.78 15.41
CA LEU A 126 -0.14 -9.27 14.09
C LEU A 126 -0.61 -10.73 14.16
N ASP A 127 -1.89 -10.97 13.88
CA ASP A 127 -2.47 -12.30 13.72
C ASP A 127 -2.18 -12.81 12.31
N GLU A 128 -1.52 -13.97 12.18
CA GLU A 128 -1.14 -14.55 10.88
C GLU A 128 -2.35 -14.98 10.03
N ARG A 129 -3.54 -15.11 10.63
CA ARG A 129 -4.78 -15.47 9.93
C ARG A 129 -5.42 -14.27 9.23
N LYS A 130 -5.15 -13.05 9.73
CA LYS A 130 -5.72 -11.80 9.21
C LYS A 130 -5.04 -11.34 7.92
N VAL A 131 -5.69 -10.39 7.24
CA VAL A 131 -5.12 -9.69 6.09
C VAL A 131 -4.96 -8.22 6.47
N TYR A 132 -3.75 -7.71 6.36
CA TYR A 132 -3.45 -6.31 6.68
C TYR A 132 -3.43 -5.47 5.40
N ILE A 133 -4.28 -4.45 5.33
CA ILE A 133 -4.41 -3.57 4.17
C ILE A 133 -3.66 -2.26 4.44
N VAL A 134 -2.81 -1.85 3.50
CA VAL A 134 -2.10 -0.57 3.49
C VAL A 134 -2.63 0.25 2.33
N GLY A 135 -3.09 1.48 2.59
CA GLY A 135 -3.49 2.41 1.54
C GLY A 135 -2.30 2.78 0.64
N GLY A 136 -2.36 2.40 -0.63
CA GLY A 136 -1.38 2.71 -1.66
C GLY A 136 -1.53 4.14 -2.17
N LEU A 137 -1.29 5.11 -1.28
CA LEU A 137 -1.54 6.53 -1.50
C LEU A 137 -0.29 7.36 -1.16
N VAL A 138 0.04 8.31 -2.04
CA VAL A 138 1.05 9.35 -1.79
C VAL A 138 0.36 10.71 -1.84
N ASP A 139 -0.10 11.18 -0.69
CA ASP A 139 -0.89 12.41 -0.59
C ASP A 139 -0.23 13.54 0.20
N HIS A 140 0.96 13.34 0.79
CA HIS A 140 1.57 14.27 1.75
C HIS A 140 0.67 14.61 2.95
N ASN A 141 -0.21 13.69 3.36
CA ASN A 141 -1.26 13.88 4.38
C ASN A 141 -2.24 15.02 4.04
N ARG A 142 -2.59 15.19 2.76
CA ARG A 142 -3.68 16.05 2.29
C ARG A 142 -5.06 15.49 2.66
N TYR A 143 -5.25 14.17 2.58
CA TYR A 143 -6.55 13.49 2.73
C TYR A 143 -6.66 12.74 4.06
N LYS A 144 -6.68 13.47 5.17
CA LYS A 144 -6.95 12.92 6.51
C LYS A 144 -8.27 12.16 6.52
N GLY A 145 -8.33 11.03 7.22
CA GLY A 145 -9.54 10.22 7.36
C GLY A 145 -9.86 9.33 6.15
N LEU A 146 -9.29 9.56 4.96
CA LEU A 146 -9.72 8.90 3.72
C LEU A 146 -9.71 7.36 3.79
N CYS A 147 -8.62 6.78 4.28
CA CYS A 147 -8.51 5.33 4.51
C CYS A 147 -9.46 4.84 5.62
N GLN A 148 -9.66 5.64 6.67
CA GLN A 148 -10.52 5.32 7.81
C GLN A 148 -12.01 5.33 7.42
N GLU A 149 -12.42 6.28 6.57
CA GLU A 149 -13.77 6.40 6.03
C GLU A 149 -14.07 5.27 5.03
N SER A 150 -13.13 4.98 4.11
CA SER A 150 -13.24 3.85 3.18
C SER A 150 -13.42 2.51 3.91
N ALA A 151 -12.57 2.23 4.90
CA ALA A 151 -12.67 1.02 5.71
C ALA A 151 -13.95 0.94 6.55
N ARG A 152 -14.42 2.07 7.12
CA ARG A 152 -15.73 2.15 7.80
C ARG A 152 -16.90 1.88 6.85
N ALA A 153 -16.87 2.42 5.63
CA ALA A 153 -17.89 2.17 4.61
C ALA A 153 -17.90 0.71 4.13
N ALA A 154 -16.73 0.07 4.05
CA ALA A 154 -16.61 -1.36 3.75
C ALA A 154 -16.97 -2.29 4.93
N GLY A 155 -17.18 -1.75 6.13
CA GLY A 155 -17.54 -2.51 7.34
C GLY A 155 -16.41 -3.39 7.87
N ILE A 156 -15.15 -3.00 7.67
CA ILE A 156 -13.96 -3.76 8.10
C ILE A 156 -13.27 -3.10 9.29
N ALA A 157 -12.47 -3.88 10.03
CA ALA A 157 -11.73 -3.37 11.17
C ALA A 157 -10.62 -2.39 10.72
N THR A 158 -10.31 -1.41 11.57
CA THR A 158 -9.22 -0.45 11.37
C THR A 158 -8.30 -0.39 12.56
N ALA A 159 -7.00 -0.26 12.34
CA ALA A 159 -6.02 -0.08 13.43
C ALA A 159 -4.86 0.83 13.01
N ARG A 160 -4.27 1.56 13.96
CA ARG A 160 -3.02 2.31 13.77
C ARG A 160 -1.83 1.53 14.32
N LEU A 161 -0.64 1.75 13.76
CA LEU A 161 0.61 1.19 14.29
C LEU A 161 0.94 1.80 15.68
N PRO A 162 1.56 1.04 16.61
CA PRO A 162 1.86 1.47 17.99
C PRO A 162 3.06 2.44 18.09
N ILE A 163 3.22 3.35 17.12
CA ILE A 163 4.40 4.22 16.98
C ILE A 163 4.62 5.06 18.23
N SER A 164 3.56 5.71 18.74
CA SER A 164 3.62 6.64 19.87
C SER A 164 4.04 5.99 21.20
N ARG A 165 3.93 4.66 21.35
CA ARG A 165 4.41 3.93 22.53
C ARG A 165 5.93 3.74 22.54
N HIS A 166 6.56 3.73 21.37
CA HIS A 166 7.95 3.35 21.19
C HIS A 166 8.84 4.50 20.70
N ILE A 167 8.28 5.49 19.99
CA ILE A 167 9.03 6.63 19.43
C ILE A 167 8.25 7.93 19.64
N GLN A 168 8.89 8.91 20.29
CA GLN A 168 8.43 10.30 20.29
C GLN A 168 8.86 10.97 18.98
N LEU A 169 7.91 11.19 18.07
CA LEU A 169 8.12 11.95 16.84
C LEU A 169 7.84 13.44 17.09
N ALA A 170 8.70 14.34 16.61
CA ALA A 170 8.44 15.78 16.67
C ALA A 170 7.37 16.26 15.68
N SER A 171 6.98 15.40 14.72
CA SER A 171 5.94 15.64 13.72
C SER A 171 4.95 14.47 13.66
N ARG A 172 3.80 14.66 12.99
CA ARG A 172 2.73 13.64 12.93
C ARG A 172 3.24 12.28 12.41
N ALA A 173 2.71 11.20 12.99
CA ALA A 173 3.12 9.82 12.75
C ALA A 173 2.68 9.22 11.39
N VAL A 174 2.64 10.05 10.34
CA VAL A 174 2.32 9.60 8.98
C VAL A 174 3.55 8.94 8.38
N LEU A 175 3.36 7.72 7.89
CA LEU A 175 4.39 6.89 7.25
C LEU A 175 4.04 6.68 5.78
N THR A 176 5.08 6.51 4.96
CA THR A 176 4.92 6.13 3.55
C THR A 176 4.59 4.64 3.42
N VAL A 177 4.01 4.24 2.29
CA VAL A 177 3.54 2.86 2.01
C VAL A 177 4.65 1.83 2.28
N ASN A 178 5.88 2.12 1.83
CA ASN A 178 7.02 1.24 2.03
C ASN A 178 7.43 1.09 3.50
N HIS A 179 7.35 2.14 4.33
CA HIS A 179 7.69 2.02 5.74
C HIS A 179 6.63 1.22 6.50
N VAL A 180 5.33 1.41 6.20
CA VAL A 180 4.25 0.61 6.80
C VAL A 180 4.42 -0.86 6.41
N PHE A 181 4.60 -1.16 5.12
CA PHE A 181 4.83 -2.52 4.63
C PHE A 181 6.07 -3.16 5.29
N GLN A 182 7.20 -2.44 5.33
CA GLN A 182 8.45 -2.91 5.92
C GLN A 182 8.29 -3.19 7.43
N ILE A 183 7.57 -2.34 8.16
CA ILE A 183 7.25 -2.56 9.58
C ILE A 183 6.47 -3.87 9.77
N LEU A 184 5.45 -4.13 8.94
CA LEU A 184 4.65 -5.35 9.07
C LEU A 184 5.47 -6.62 8.82
N VAL A 185 6.21 -6.67 7.71
CA VAL A 185 7.01 -7.87 7.36
C VAL A 185 8.13 -8.12 8.37
N GLU A 186 8.80 -7.07 8.86
CA GLU A 186 9.80 -7.21 9.92
C GLU A 186 9.16 -7.65 11.24
N TYR A 187 7.96 -7.15 11.59
CA TYR A 187 7.27 -7.57 12.81
C TYR A 187 6.80 -9.04 12.76
N PHE A 188 6.32 -9.54 11.62
CA PHE A 188 6.02 -10.97 11.45
C PHE A 188 7.25 -11.87 11.72
N ASN A 189 8.46 -11.36 11.49
CA ASN A 189 9.71 -12.07 11.71
C ASN A 189 10.32 -11.88 13.12
N ARG A 190 10.18 -10.68 13.72
CA ARG A 190 10.84 -10.32 14.99
C ARG A 190 9.93 -10.31 16.22
N ARG A 191 8.63 -10.05 16.04
CA ARG A 191 7.63 -9.92 17.11
C ARG A 191 7.96 -8.87 18.20
N ASP A 192 8.78 -7.87 17.86
CA ASP A 192 9.18 -6.77 18.73
C ASP A 192 8.94 -5.43 18.03
N TRP A 193 7.97 -4.64 18.51
CA TRP A 193 7.64 -3.34 17.92
C TRP A 193 8.75 -2.31 18.08
N ALA A 194 9.45 -2.31 19.22
CA ALA A 194 10.50 -1.33 19.48
C ALA A 194 11.69 -1.57 18.55
N ALA A 195 12.17 -2.83 18.46
CA ALA A 195 13.27 -3.20 17.57
C ALA A 195 12.92 -3.04 16.07
N VAL A 196 11.67 -3.28 15.68
CA VAL A 196 11.21 -3.08 14.30
C VAL A 196 11.12 -1.59 13.95
N LEU A 197 10.48 -0.78 14.79
CA LEU A 197 10.35 0.66 14.56
C LEU A 197 11.74 1.35 14.57
N ASP A 198 12.65 0.92 15.44
CA ASP A 198 14.04 1.38 15.48
C ASP A 198 14.93 0.79 14.36
N ALA A 199 14.50 -0.25 13.65
CA ALA A 199 15.15 -0.68 12.41
C ALA A 199 14.68 0.14 11.19
N VAL A 200 13.37 0.39 11.08
CA VAL A 200 12.75 0.88 9.84
C VAL A 200 12.68 2.41 9.73
N LEU A 201 12.54 3.15 10.84
CA LEU A 201 12.24 4.59 10.76
C LEU A 201 13.52 5.45 10.68
N PRO A 202 13.71 6.33 9.66
CA PRO A 202 14.97 7.05 9.45
C PRO A 202 15.46 7.89 10.63
N MET A 203 16.78 7.94 10.84
CA MET A 203 17.41 8.65 11.97
C MET A 203 17.05 10.14 12.10
N ARG A 204 16.64 10.83 11.02
CA ARG A 204 16.13 12.21 11.10
C ARG A 204 14.84 12.35 11.94
N LYS A 205 14.01 11.31 12.01
CA LYS A 205 12.87 11.22 12.96
C LYS A 205 13.30 10.89 14.40
N ARG A 206 14.60 10.71 14.66
CA ARG A 206 15.21 10.38 15.97
C ARG A 206 16.13 11.48 16.52
N ALA A 207 16.72 12.31 15.66
CA ALA A 207 17.70 13.32 16.07
C ALA A 207 17.10 14.42 16.97
N GLU A 208 15.86 14.83 16.71
CA GLU A 208 15.12 15.84 17.49
C GLU A 208 14.89 15.39 18.95
N TYR A 209 14.84 14.08 19.21
CA TYR A 209 14.69 13.50 20.54
C TYR A 209 15.99 13.57 21.38
N GLN A 210 17.16 13.37 20.75
CA GLN A 210 18.44 13.37 21.47
C GLN A 210 18.87 14.78 21.93
N GLN A 211 18.62 15.81 21.12
CA GLN A 211 18.89 17.20 21.51
C GLN A 211 18.00 17.67 22.68
N GLN A 212 16.74 17.24 22.75
CA GLN A 212 15.83 17.64 23.83
C GLN A 212 16.22 17.02 25.18
N GLN A 213 16.75 15.79 25.21
CA GLN A 213 17.24 15.19 26.46
C GLN A 213 18.49 15.90 27.02
N GLN A 214 19.46 16.25 26.17
CA GLN A 214 20.64 17.01 26.62
C GLN A 214 20.28 18.45 27.02
N GLY A 215 19.33 19.08 26.33
CA GLY A 215 18.82 20.42 26.69
C GLY A 215 17.98 20.47 27.99
N GLY A 216 17.31 19.37 28.35
CA GLY A 216 16.49 19.28 29.56
C GLY A 216 17.30 19.21 30.85
N LEU A 217 18.40 18.45 30.86
CA LEU A 217 19.23 18.24 32.04
C LEU A 217 19.92 19.54 32.52
N GLY A 218 20.36 20.39 31.59
CA GLY A 218 20.97 21.69 31.92
C GLY A 218 20.02 22.69 32.59
N LYS A 219 18.74 22.71 32.19
CA LYS A 219 17.73 23.62 32.77
C LYS A 219 17.20 23.14 34.13
N ALA A 220 17.12 21.82 34.36
CA ALA A 220 16.72 21.27 35.65
C ALA A 220 17.77 21.53 36.75
N ALA A 221 19.06 21.40 36.43
CA ALA A 221 20.15 21.69 37.36
C ALA A 221 20.17 23.17 37.80
N ARG A 222 19.97 24.11 36.87
CA ARG A 222 20.01 25.55 37.17
C ARG A 222 18.81 26.04 38.02
N ARG A 223 17.64 25.39 37.95
CA ARG A 223 16.46 25.75 38.77
C ARG A 223 16.54 25.33 40.24
N LYS A 224 17.39 24.36 40.62
CA LYS A 224 17.55 23.95 42.03
C LYS A 224 18.55 24.80 42.84
N ALA A 225 19.27 25.73 42.22
CA ALA A 225 20.28 26.57 42.87
C ALA A 225 19.82 28.01 43.16
N GLY A 226 18.53 28.35 42.92
CA GLY A 226 18.08 29.74 42.80
C GLY A 226 16.76 30.10 43.50
N GLN A 227 16.39 29.44 44.60
CA GLN A 227 15.26 29.89 45.44
C GLN A 227 15.73 30.16 46.88
N GLY A 228 16.01 31.43 47.15
CA GLY A 228 16.36 31.93 48.47
C GLY A 228 16.19 33.45 48.58
N LYS A 229 15.03 33.87 49.12
CA LYS A 229 14.64 35.25 49.53
C LYS A 229 14.40 36.26 48.40
N GLY A 230 13.48 37.22 48.65
CA GLY A 230 13.51 38.54 47.97
C GLY A 230 12.19 39.10 47.45
N GLN A 231 11.26 39.43 48.35
CA GLN A 231 10.04 40.21 48.14
C GLN A 231 10.31 41.66 47.64
N ALA A 232 9.58 42.15 46.62
CA ALA A 232 9.07 43.54 46.47
C ALA A 232 8.45 43.79 45.07
N ALA A 233 7.64 44.84 44.94
CA ALA A 233 6.87 45.21 43.74
C ALA A 233 7.46 46.43 42.99
N ALA A 234 7.04 46.65 41.74
CA ALA A 234 6.75 47.97 41.16
C ALA A 234 6.13 47.84 39.75
N GLU A 235 5.37 48.87 39.36
CA GLU A 235 4.75 49.09 38.05
C GLU A 235 5.74 49.78 37.07
N GLY A 236 5.40 49.84 35.77
CA GLY A 236 6.15 50.62 34.78
C GLY A 236 5.67 50.37 33.34
N GLU A 237 5.28 51.44 32.65
CA GLU A 237 4.69 51.42 31.30
C GLU A 237 5.71 51.57 30.15
N ASP A 238 5.19 51.33 28.95
CA ASP A 238 5.48 52.06 27.69
C ASP A 238 6.69 51.71 26.80
N GLY A 239 6.47 51.88 25.49
CA GLY A 239 7.48 52.27 24.50
C GLY A 239 8.04 51.18 23.59
N GLY A 240 7.70 51.24 22.28
CA GLY A 240 8.57 50.71 21.22
C GLY A 240 7.89 49.97 20.06
N GLU A 241 7.51 50.72 19.02
CA GLU A 241 7.09 50.19 17.71
C GLU A 241 8.30 49.71 16.87
N GLY A 242 8.05 48.99 15.77
CA GLY A 242 9.00 48.95 14.64
C GLY A 242 9.11 47.63 13.86
N GLU A 243 8.33 47.54 12.78
CA GLU A 243 8.69 46.91 11.48
C GLU A 243 9.00 45.37 11.48
N GLY A 244 8.74 44.61 10.41
CA GLY A 244 8.31 44.92 9.05
C GLY A 244 9.02 43.97 8.07
N GLU A 245 8.32 43.48 7.04
CA GLU A 245 8.86 42.56 5.99
C GLU A 245 9.23 41.13 6.47
N GLY A 246 9.21 40.08 5.62
CA GLY A 246 8.75 40.04 4.23
C GLY A 246 9.35 38.88 3.42
N ASP A 247 8.53 37.84 3.19
CA ASP A 247 8.62 36.91 2.05
C ASP A 247 9.84 35.93 1.95
N ALA A 248 9.84 35.18 0.83
CA ALA A 248 10.81 34.20 0.31
C ALA A 248 10.61 32.72 0.69
N ALA A 249 9.96 32.01 -0.23
CA ALA A 249 9.94 30.55 -0.31
C ALA A 249 11.33 29.92 -0.53
N GLY A 250 11.53 28.70 -0.03
CA GLY A 250 12.74 27.90 -0.26
C GLY A 250 12.40 26.48 -0.72
N ALA A 251 12.27 26.28 -2.03
CA ALA A 251 12.15 24.95 -2.62
C ALA A 251 13.55 24.31 -2.74
N GLY A 252 13.83 23.31 -1.92
CA GLY A 252 15.06 22.52 -1.99
C GLY A 252 14.86 21.22 -2.76
N ALA A 253 15.28 21.19 -4.02
CA ALA A 253 15.45 19.95 -4.77
C ALA A 253 16.92 19.53 -4.69
N ASP A 254 17.20 18.32 -4.17
CA ASP A 254 18.55 17.75 -4.17
C ASP A 254 18.61 16.57 -5.14
N ALA A 255 19.43 16.76 -6.19
CA ALA A 255 19.76 15.72 -7.16
C ALA A 255 21.01 14.97 -6.69
N ALA A 256 20.89 13.67 -6.43
CA ALA A 256 22.04 12.84 -6.10
C ALA A 256 22.79 12.43 -7.38
N GLU A 257 23.89 13.14 -7.65
CA GLU A 257 24.89 12.76 -8.64
C GLU A 257 25.64 11.49 -8.19
N ALA A 258 25.82 10.52 -9.11
CA ALA A 258 26.60 9.31 -8.86
C ALA A 258 27.63 9.15 -9.99
N GLY A 259 28.91 9.30 -9.64
CA GLY A 259 30.00 9.35 -10.60
C GLY A 259 30.37 8.00 -11.24
N ASP A 260 30.81 8.07 -12.49
CA ASP A 260 31.44 6.98 -13.24
C ASP A 260 32.88 6.74 -12.75
N ALA A 261 33.28 5.47 -12.65
CA ALA A 261 34.69 5.08 -12.55
C ALA A 261 34.95 3.84 -13.41
N ALA A 262 35.49 4.07 -14.59
CA ALA A 262 35.73 3.06 -15.62
C ALA A 262 36.77 1.98 -15.28
N GLY A 263 36.63 0.81 -15.92
CA GLY A 263 37.63 -0.27 -15.94
C GLY A 263 37.55 -1.05 -17.25
N ALA A 264 38.28 -0.60 -18.27
CA ALA A 264 38.19 -1.12 -19.64
C ALA A 264 39.02 -2.39 -19.89
N GLY A 265 38.53 -3.27 -20.77
CA GLY A 265 39.27 -4.39 -21.34
C GLY A 265 38.76 -4.71 -22.75
N ARG A 266 39.47 -4.23 -23.79
CA ARG A 266 39.15 -4.51 -25.20
C ARG A 266 39.89 -5.76 -25.69
N GLY A 267 39.22 -6.58 -26.50
CA GLY A 267 39.80 -7.64 -27.33
C GLY A 267 38.96 -7.81 -28.59
N SER A 268 39.58 -7.94 -29.76
CA SER A 268 38.93 -7.87 -31.08
C SER A 268 39.37 -8.98 -32.01
N GLY A 269 38.45 -9.49 -32.85
CA GLY A 269 38.71 -10.42 -33.95
C GLY A 269 38.82 -11.89 -33.55
N SER A 270 38.55 -12.87 -34.43
CA SER A 270 37.99 -12.82 -35.80
C SER A 270 37.75 -14.25 -36.31
N GLY A 271 36.77 -14.48 -37.20
CA GLY A 271 36.75 -15.65 -38.10
C GLY A 271 35.52 -16.57 -38.08
N ALA A 272 34.73 -16.53 -39.16
CA ALA A 272 34.01 -17.70 -39.71
C ALA A 272 34.98 -18.50 -40.64
N PRO A 273 34.67 -19.68 -41.24
CA PRO A 273 33.42 -20.18 -41.89
C PRO A 273 32.87 -21.49 -41.24
N ALA A 274 31.65 -22.04 -41.45
CA ALA A 274 30.77 -22.35 -42.61
C ALA A 274 30.81 -23.86 -43.03
N GLU A 275 29.82 -24.30 -43.85
CA GLU A 275 29.43 -25.70 -44.21
C GLU A 275 28.60 -26.45 -43.13
N GLY A 276 27.55 -27.26 -43.37
CA GLY A 276 26.74 -27.64 -44.55
C GLY A 276 25.90 -28.92 -44.23
N ALA A 277 24.83 -29.36 -44.93
CA ALA A 277 23.90 -28.77 -45.92
C ALA A 277 22.67 -29.73 -46.17
N ALA A 278 21.54 -29.21 -46.74
CA ALA A 278 20.36 -29.94 -47.30
C ALA A 278 19.42 -30.71 -46.31
N GLU A 279 18.14 -31.02 -46.60
CA GLU A 279 17.36 -31.08 -47.88
C GLU A 279 15.85 -30.69 -47.74
N ALA A 280 15.08 -30.77 -48.83
CA ALA A 280 13.75 -30.19 -49.14
C ALA A 280 12.50 -31.01 -48.64
N ALA A 281 11.21 -30.75 -48.96
CA ALA A 281 10.54 -29.93 -50.00
C ALA A 281 9.04 -29.62 -49.71
N ALA A 282 8.47 -28.62 -50.44
CA ALA A 282 7.07 -28.46 -50.94
C ALA A 282 5.86 -28.48 -49.94
N GLU A 283 4.69 -27.85 -50.17
CA GLU A 283 4.15 -27.08 -51.32
C GLU A 283 3.07 -26.03 -50.89
N ALA A 284 3.04 -24.92 -51.64
CA ALA A 284 1.95 -23.99 -52.07
C ALA A 284 0.55 -23.88 -51.40
N GLY A 285 0.00 -22.64 -51.39
CA GLY A 285 -1.45 -22.37 -51.40
C GLY A 285 -1.92 -21.06 -50.72
N GLU A 286 -1.95 -19.92 -51.44
CA GLU A 286 -2.58 -18.68 -50.96
C GLU A 286 -4.11 -18.66 -51.17
N GLY A 287 -4.86 -17.90 -50.34
CA GLY A 287 -6.26 -17.55 -50.65
C GLY A 287 -7.15 -17.14 -49.48
N GLN A 288 -7.29 -15.82 -49.23
CA GLN A 288 -8.48 -15.20 -48.61
C GLN A 288 -9.13 -14.28 -49.66
N PRO A 289 -10.46 -14.06 -49.64
CA PRO A 289 -11.02 -12.93 -48.87
C PRO A 289 -12.40 -13.19 -48.24
N ALA A 290 -12.97 -12.15 -47.61
CA ALA A 290 -14.21 -12.15 -46.81
C ALA A 290 -15.44 -11.53 -47.54
N VAL A 291 -16.51 -11.25 -46.77
CA VAL A 291 -17.85 -10.64 -47.09
C VAL A 291 -18.87 -11.56 -47.80
N GLY A 292 -20.20 -11.44 -47.65
CA GLY A 292 -21.01 -10.65 -46.69
C GLY A 292 -22.44 -10.28 -47.19
N ALA A 293 -23.48 -10.76 -46.49
CA ALA A 293 -24.92 -10.34 -46.51
C ALA A 293 -25.87 -10.75 -47.68
N GLU A 294 -27.19 -10.59 -47.40
CA GLU A 294 -28.42 -10.94 -48.16
C GLU A 294 -28.78 -12.46 -48.23
N GLY A 295 -30.03 -12.95 -48.12
CA GLY A 295 -31.33 -12.36 -47.71
C GLY A 295 -32.54 -13.14 -48.30
N GLY A 296 -33.59 -13.48 -47.51
CA GLY A 296 -34.93 -13.88 -48.07
C GLY A 296 -35.64 -15.15 -47.54
N SER A 297 -36.74 -14.93 -46.79
CA SER A 297 -38.04 -15.65 -46.70
C SER A 297 -38.26 -17.11 -47.17
N GLU A 298 -38.97 -17.92 -46.36
CA GLU A 298 -40.40 -18.34 -46.56
C GLU A 298 -40.82 -19.53 -45.63
N GLY A 299 -42.13 -19.72 -45.43
CA GLY A 299 -42.72 -21.02 -45.01
C GLY A 299 -43.15 -21.17 -43.54
N ALA A 300 -44.44 -21.38 -43.30
CA ALA A 300 -45.02 -21.69 -41.99
C ALA A 300 -45.89 -22.95 -42.06
N GLU A 301 -45.98 -23.73 -40.97
CA GLU A 301 -47.13 -24.60 -40.67
C GLU A 301 -47.24 -24.90 -39.16
N ALA A 302 -48.37 -25.50 -38.72
CA ALA A 302 -48.95 -25.25 -37.40
C ALA A 302 -49.38 -26.49 -36.57
N ALA A 303 -49.53 -26.29 -35.25
CA ALA A 303 -50.49 -26.93 -34.31
C ALA A 303 -50.33 -26.23 -32.93
N ALA A 304 -51.35 -25.65 -32.27
CA ALA A 304 -52.45 -26.29 -31.52
C ALA A 304 -51.95 -27.27 -30.43
N GLU A 305 -52.40 -27.30 -29.17
CA GLU A 305 -53.45 -26.60 -28.40
C GLU A 305 -53.03 -26.64 -26.88
N ALA A 306 -53.65 -26.06 -25.84
CA ALA A 306 -54.93 -25.37 -25.61
C ALA A 306 -54.79 -24.31 -24.47
N ALA A 307 -55.86 -23.99 -23.72
CA ALA A 307 -55.87 -22.99 -22.64
C ALA A 307 -56.74 -23.38 -21.41
N SER A 308 -56.40 -22.83 -20.23
CA SER A 308 -57.34 -22.37 -19.17
C SER A 308 -56.52 -21.50 -18.19
N ALA A 309 -56.85 -20.24 -17.86
CA ALA A 309 -58.12 -19.58 -17.50
C ALA A 309 -58.55 -19.86 -16.04
N GLY A 310 -58.60 -18.81 -15.22
CA GLY A 310 -58.87 -18.89 -13.78
C GLY A 310 -58.56 -17.60 -13.03
N ASP A 311 -59.27 -16.52 -13.36
CA ASP A 311 -59.34 -15.31 -12.53
C ASP A 311 -60.05 -15.59 -11.19
N ASP A 312 -59.67 -14.88 -10.12
CA ASP A 312 -60.67 -14.22 -9.25
C ASP A 312 -60.07 -12.96 -8.56
N ASP A 313 -60.92 -11.98 -8.33
CA ASP A 313 -60.63 -10.62 -7.86
C ASP A 313 -60.98 -10.46 -6.36
N GLY A 314 -60.51 -9.41 -5.67
CA GLY A 314 -60.71 -9.36 -4.21
C GLY A 314 -60.18 -8.15 -3.44
N GLN A 315 -60.67 -6.94 -3.74
CA GLN A 315 -60.36 -5.73 -2.96
C GLN A 315 -60.96 -5.77 -1.53
N GLY A 316 -60.23 -5.23 -0.53
CA GLY A 316 -60.74 -5.04 0.84
C GLY A 316 -60.02 -3.91 1.61
N ARG A 317 -60.76 -2.88 2.02
CA ARG A 317 -60.20 -1.64 2.62
C ARG A 317 -60.08 -1.68 4.16
N GLY A 318 -58.87 -1.40 4.65
CA GLY A 318 -58.40 -0.67 5.85
C GLY A 318 -59.24 -0.41 7.13
N THR A 319 -58.53 -0.12 8.24
CA THR A 319 -58.84 0.97 9.19
C THR A 319 -57.70 1.25 10.19
N LYS A 320 -57.70 2.44 10.82
CA LYS A 320 -56.72 2.93 11.82
C LYS A 320 -57.25 2.85 13.27
N ARG A 321 -56.34 2.71 14.26
CA ARG A 321 -56.29 3.20 15.68
C ARG A 321 -55.16 2.36 16.37
N LYS A 322 -54.13 2.80 17.11
CA LYS A 322 -53.74 4.00 17.92
C LYS A 322 -54.34 4.04 19.36
N ALA A 323 -53.48 4.36 20.35
CA ALA A 323 -53.69 4.50 21.82
C ALA A 323 -53.83 3.17 22.60
N ASP A 324 -53.31 2.93 23.82
CA ASP A 324 -52.53 3.66 24.88
C ASP A 324 -51.75 2.60 25.73
N SER A 325 -50.50 2.73 26.22
CA SER A 325 -49.87 3.56 27.30
C SER A 325 -50.12 3.14 28.77
N GLU A 326 -49.03 2.80 29.50
CA GLU A 326 -48.84 2.89 30.98
C GLU A 326 -49.76 2.07 31.93
N ALA A 327 -49.50 1.90 33.24
CA ALA A 327 -48.27 1.67 34.02
C ALA A 327 -48.64 1.23 35.47
N ALA A 328 -47.70 0.59 36.18
CA ALA A 328 -47.57 0.48 37.65
C ALA A 328 -48.73 -0.04 38.54
N ALA A 329 -48.48 -1.17 39.24
CA ALA A 329 -48.79 -1.33 40.68
C ALA A 329 -48.20 -2.64 41.28
N GLN A 330 -46.89 -2.66 41.56
CA GLN A 330 -46.24 -3.34 42.71
C GLN A 330 -44.77 -2.94 42.81
#